data_AF-A0A970RRX4-F1
#
_entry.id   AF-A0A970RRX4-F1
#
_cell.length_a   1.000
_cell.length_b   1.000
_cell.length_c   1.000
_cell.angle_alpha   90.00
_cell.angle_beta   90.00
_cell.angle_gamma   90.00
#
_symmetry.space_group_name_H-M   'P 1'
#
loop_
_entity.id
_entity.type
_entity.pdbx_description
1 polymer ?
#
loop_
_entity_poly.entity_id
_entity_poly.type
_entity_poly.pdbx_seq_one_letter_code
_entity_poly.pdbx_strand_id
1 'polypeptide(L)'
;MLNKNKKESGSVKAGSTYKKIKIITIAALSAILVTIIVIAAFYIPKAIETERARQEAKSRIVRYTYCFAIDYNDRQGIRIPTVWTKDFELKDFRQWNDNPGAAMVDPSGILKAGSLAEKGDQTTITFSLDGKIACVIYVYVVEAEGYISSVADLKNLDNQSGAYIQTEDIMLTESVSIKNFRGKYYGNHRVISGHDVSAGGGLFDTSLGGGFYGIALTNIKGKIENASDGYYGALLNKGEYCKIEYCSAEGGFEAKNVGGIGAVGGIAGYMKGLSRLADEDPYLDHVEACTTNLNIKAEISGGSPRIGGVIGYAENMTISDTTIRGKIEVSVPDALNIVRLYAGGFAGEIKRVYDLAASRITYLDSSYNLVSYADITVSVTGGDELKTVYAGGIFGSVTNLSAGNIFCEGSLSINGGGATVVAGGVAARSENEMRIGDYVGSIRMDIHKCKVTKAISIESSGDVIAGGIAGYAIKTDLDENEAKSPAVTGSREGRQTHISDGIGMTGAA
;
A
#
# COMPACT_ATOMS: atom_id res chain seq x y z
N MET A 1 -113.33 -36.68 14.35
CA MET A 1 -114.16 -35.47 14.21
C MET A 1 -113.24 -34.25 14.29
N LEU A 2 -113.45 -33.31 13.36
CA LEU A 2 -112.87 -31.95 13.29
C LEU A 2 -112.91 -31.24 14.67
N ASN A 3 -112.15 -30.20 15.05
CA ASN A 3 -111.78 -29.01 14.28
C ASN A 3 -110.98 -27.98 15.13
N LYS A 4 -110.36 -27.03 14.42
CA LYS A 4 -110.10 -25.60 14.74
C LYS A 4 -108.84 -25.13 15.49
N ASN A 5 -107.92 -24.67 14.64
CA ASN A 5 -107.06 -23.48 14.76
C ASN A 5 -107.76 -22.20 15.26
N LYS A 6 -107.07 -21.40 16.09
CA LYS A 6 -106.61 -19.98 15.91
C LYS A 6 -106.28 -19.38 17.30
N LYS A 7 -105.04 -19.03 17.67
CA LYS A 7 -104.16 -17.90 17.29
C LYS A 7 -104.62 -16.53 17.84
N GLU A 8 -103.83 -15.98 18.78
CA GLU A 8 -103.45 -14.57 18.97
C GLU A 8 -102.30 -14.57 20.00
N SER A 9 -101.03 -14.37 19.60
CA SER A 9 -100.28 -13.13 19.32
C SER A 9 -99.85 -12.35 20.57
N GLY A 10 -98.53 -12.19 20.75
CA GLY A 10 -97.97 -11.40 21.85
C GLY A 10 -96.44 -11.24 21.82
N SER A 11 -95.92 -10.53 20.81
CA SER A 11 -94.64 -9.79 20.77
C SER A 11 -93.28 -10.53 20.82
N VAL A 12 -92.46 -10.20 19.83
CA VAL A 12 -91.14 -10.74 19.51
C VAL A 12 -90.03 -9.95 20.23
N LYS A 13 -89.19 -10.61 21.04
CA LYS A 13 -87.90 -10.09 21.55
C LYS A 13 -86.80 -10.17 20.47
N ALA A 14 -86.94 -9.47 19.34
CA ALA A 14 -85.90 -9.42 18.29
C ALA A 14 -84.77 -8.38 18.57
N GLY A 15 -84.95 -7.48 19.54
CA GLY A 15 -84.02 -6.36 19.77
C GLY A 15 -82.72 -6.68 20.52
N SER A 16 -82.60 -7.84 21.21
CA SER A 16 -81.47 -8.11 22.11
C SER A 16 -80.29 -8.85 21.44
N THR A 17 -80.59 -9.77 20.52
CA THR A 17 -79.58 -10.60 19.85
C THR A 17 -78.80 -9.80 18.80
N TYR A 18 -79.49 -8.93 18.05
CA TYR A 18 -78.87 -8.05 17.04
C TYR A 18 -77.93 -7.00 17.67
N LYS A 19 -78.28 -6.48 18.85
CA LYS A 19 -77.40 -5.59 19.64
C LYS A 19 -76.14 -6.31 20.13
N LYS A 20 -76.25 -7.55 20.62
CA LYS A 20 -75.10 -8.35 21.07
C LYS A 20 -74.13 -8.67 19.93
N ILE A 21 -74.63 -9.07 18.76
CA ILE A 21 -73.79 -9.34 17.57
C ILE A 21 -73.06 -8.06 17.13
N LYS A 22 -73.76 -6.92 17.04
CA LYS A 22 -73.12 -5.62 16.71
C LYS A 22 -72.00 -5.24 17.68
N ILE A 23 -72.20 -5.43 18.98
CA ILE A 23 -71.19 -5.10 19.99
C ILE A 23 -69.95 -6.00 19.84
N ILE A 24 -70.13 -7.30 19.59
CA ILE A 24 -69.02 -8.24 19.37
C ILE A 24 -68.26 -7.89 18.09
N THR A 25 -68.96 -7.55 17.00
CA THR A 25 -68.31 -7.14 15.75
C THR A 25 -67.52 -5.83 15.90
N ILE A 26 -68.07 -4.84 16.61
CA ILE A 26 -67.38 -3.57 16.89
C ILE A 26 -66.16 -3.80 17.79
N ALA A 27 -66.27 -4.65 18.83
CA ALA A 27 -65.16 -4.99 19.70
C ALA A 27 -64.04 -5.73 18.95
N ALA A 28 -64.39 -6.67 18.07
CA ALA A 28 -63.42 -7.38 17.23
C ALA A 28 -62.72 -6.44 16.22
N LEU A 29 -63.47 -5.56 15.55
CA LEU A 29 -62.91 -4.54 14.66
C LEU A 29 -62.01 -3.55 15.39
N SER A 30 -62.38 -3.16 16.61
CA SER A 30 -61.58 -2.27 17.45
C SER A 30 -60.28 -2.94 17.90
N ALA A 31 -60.33 -4.24 18.27
CA ALA A 31 -59.14 -5.00 18.64
C ALA A 31 -58.17 -5.18 17.45
N ILE A 32 -58.69 -5.45 16.24
CA ILE A 32 -57.88 -5.52 15.01
C ILE A 32 -57.26 -4.16 14.70
N LEU A 33 -58.03 -3.07 14.79
CA LEU A 33 -57.55 -1.70 14.54
C LEU A 33 -56.44 -1.32 15.53
N VAL A 34 -56.62 -1.60 16.82
CA VAL A 34 -55.60 -1.37 17.85
C VAL A 34 -54.35 -2.19 17.57
N THR A 35 -54.49 -3.44 17.12
CA THR A 35 -53.33 -4.29 16.77
C THR A 35 -52.56 -3.73 15.58
N ILE A 36 -53.26 -3.26 14.52
CA ILE A 36 -52.64 -2.60 13.37
C ILE A 36 -51.92 -1.31 13.81
N ILE A 37 -52.54 -0.50 14.67
CA ILE A 37 -51.94 0.74 15.19
C ILE A 37 -50.70 0.42 16.03
N VAL A 38 -50.73 -0.61 16.88
CA VAL A 38 -49.57 -1.03 17.69
C VAL A 38 -48.45 -1.56 16.79
N ILE A 39 -48.76 -2.40 15.79
CA ILE A 39 -47.75 -2.86 14.83
C ILE A 39 -47.16 -1.67 14.05
N ALA A 40 -48.01 -0.76 13.56
CA ALA A 40 -47.57 0.42 12.84
C ALA A 40 -46.75 1.38 13.72
N ALA A 41 -47.13 1.59 14.98
CA ALA A 41 -46.47 2.53 15.89
C ALA A 41 -45.12 2.00 16.41
N PHE A 42 -44.94 0.68 16.53
CA PHE A 42 -43.72 0.09 17.07
C PHE A 42 -42.80 -0.52 16.00
N TYR A 43 -43.35 -1.22 15.00
CA TYR A 43 -42.53 -1.94 14.02
C TYR A 43 -42.11 -1.07 12.84
N ILE A 44 -42.92 -0.11 12.40
CA ILE A 44 -42.53 0.78 11.27
C ILE A 44 -41.36 1.68 11.67
N PRO A 45 -41.37 2.38 12.82
CA PRO A 45 -40.21 3.19 13.22
C PRO A 45 -38.95 2.36 13.40
N LYS A 46 -39.07 1.18 14.03
CA LYS A 46 -37.95 0.26 14.22
C LYS A 46 -37.38 -0.25 12.89
N ALA A 47 -38.24 -0.56 11.91
CA ALA A 47 -37.81 -0.96 10.57
C ALA A 47 -37.11 0.19 9.83
N ILE A 48 -37.63 1.42 9.94
CA ILE A 48 -37.00 2.62 9.37
C ILE A 48 -35.63 2.88 10.01
N GLU A 49 -35.51 2.80 11.33
CA GLU A 49 -34.23 2.95 12.02
C GLU A 49 -33.23 1.87 11.62
N THR A 50 -33.68 0.62 11.50
CA THR A 50 -32.83 -0.50 11.08
C THR A 50 -32.32 -0.29 9.65
N GLU A 51 -33.19 0.13 8.72
CA GLU A 51 -32.79 0.40 7.34
C GLU A 51 -31.87 1.63 7.25
N ARG A 52 -32.12 2.68 8.03
CA ARG A 52 -31.24 3.85 8.10
C ARG A 52 -29.86 3.47 8.60
N ALA A 53 -29.76 2.72 9.70
CA ALA A 53 -28.49 2.22 10.23
C ALA A 53 -27.75 1.36 9.19
N ARG A 54 -28.48 0.52 8.45
CA ARG A 54 -27.92 -0.30 7.37
C ARG A 54 -27.36 0.55 6.23
N GLN A 55 -28.06 1.61 5.81
CA GLN A 55 -27.58 2.53 4.77
C GLN A 55 -26.35 3.33 5.25
N GLU A 56 -26.31 3.73 6.52
CA GLU A 56 -25.14 4.37 7.12
C GLU A 56 -23.94 3.41 7.20
N ALA A 57 -24.14 2.12 7.48
CA ALA A 57 -23.09 1.12 7.41
C ALA A 57 -22.56 0.94 5.98
N LYS A 58 -23.44 0.89 4.97
CA LYS A 58 -23.07 0.79 3.54
C LYS A 58 -22.26 1.97 3.01
N SER A 59 -22.44 3.17 3.58
CA SER A 59 -21.65 4.34 3.18
C SER A 59 -20.21 4.29 3.69
N ARG A 60 -19.94 3.47 4.71
CA ARG A 60 -18.63 3.30 5.34
C ARG A 60 -17.82 2.11 4.83
N ILE A 61 -18.30 1.38 3.82
CA ILE A 61 -17.55 0.26 3.24
C ILE A 61 -16.22 0.78 2.69
N VAL A 62 -15.14 0.26 3.28
CA VAL A 62 -13.76 0.45 2.81
C VAL A 62 -13.39 -0.81 2.03
N ARG A 63 -12.74 -0.65 0.87
CA ARG A 63 -12.23 -1.77 0.09
C ARG A 63 -10.98 -2.35 0.75
N TYR A 64 -10.98 -3.66 0.96
CA TYR A 64 -9.82 -4.43 1.38
C TYR A 64 -9.29 -5.28 0.21
N THR A 65 -7.98 -5.50 0.19
CA THR A 65 -7.31 -6.33 -0.79
C THR A 65 -6.39 -7.29 -0.07
N TYR A 66 -6.50 -8.58 -0.37
CA TYR A 66 -5.67 -9.62 0.20
C TYR A 66 -5.02 -10.48 -0.88
N CYS A 67 -3.96 -11.18 -0.48
CA CYS A 67 -3.20 -12.11 -1.29
C CYS A 67 -2.94 -13.36 -0.45
N PHE A 68 -3.39 -14.51 -0.95
CA PHE A 68 -3.22 -15.80 -0.29
C PHE A 68 -2.59 -16.79 -1.25
N ALA A 69 -1.81 -17.71 -0.70
CA ALA A 69 -1.53 -18.99 -1.32
C ALA A 69 -2.22 -20.12 -0.57
N ILE A 70 -2.62 -21.12 -1.35
CA ILE A 70 -3.14 -22.39 -0.87
C ILE A 70 -2.42 -23.51 -1.62
N ASP A 71 -2.19 -24.63 -0.94
CA ASP A 71 -1.72 -25.83 -1.61
C ASP A 71 -2.82 -26.38 -2.53
N TYR A 72 -2.48 -26.82 -3.73
CA TYR A 72 -3.42 -27.38 -4.71
C TYR A 72 -4.21 -28.59 -4.16
N ASN A 73 -3.67 -29.28 -3.15
CA ASN A 73 -4.33 -30.39 -2.47
C ASN A 73 -5.05 -29.99 -1.17
N ASP A 74 -4.95 -28.74 -0.72
CA ASP A 74 -5.54 -28.29 0.56
C ASP A 74 -7.05 -28.08 0.44
N ARG A 75 -7.79 -29.03 1.00
CA ARG A 75 -9.26 -29.00 1.09
C ARG A 75 -9.78 -28.48 2.44
N GLN A 76 -8.92 -28.35 3.44
CA GLN A 76 -9.29 -27.81 4.75
C GLN A 76 -9.30 -26.29 4.72
N GLY A 77 -8.33 -25.70 4.02
CA GLY A 77 -8.28 -24.28 3.73
C GLY A 77 -7.91 -23.40 4.92
N ILE A 78 -7.94 -22.10 4.67
CA ILE A 78 -7.50 -21.04 5.59
C ILE A 78 -8.66 -20.07 5.81
N ARG A 79 -8.87 -19.68 7.08
CA ARG A 79 -9.86 -18.65 7.42
C ARG A 79 -9.39 -17.27 6.94
N ILE A 80 -10.18 -16.63 6.08
CA ILE A 80 -9.88 -15.27 5.63
C ILE A 80 -10.21 -14.25 6.73
N PRO A 81 -9.48 -13.13 6.80
CA PRO A 81 -9.86 -12.00 7.64
C PRO A 81 -11.26 -11.51 7.30
N THR A 82 -12.08 -11.24 8.32
CA THR A 82 -13.47 -10.76 8.17
C THR A 82 -13.67 -9.35 8.71
N VAL A 83 -12.59 -8.58 8.95
CA VAL A 83 -12.67 -7.20 9.46
C VAL A 83 -13.54 -6.29 8.57
N TRP A 84 -13.56 -6.58 7.26
CA TRP A 84 -14.35 -5.87 6.26
C TRP A 84 -15.84 -6.23 6.25
N THR A 85 -16.25 -7.25 7.03
CA THR A 85 -17.65 -7.64 7.23
C THR A 85 -18.22 -7.08 8.54
N LYS A 86 -17.62 -6.05 9.16
CA LYS A 86 -17.97 -5.60 10.52
C LYS A 86 -19.47 -5.43 10.80
N ASP A 87 -20.22 -4.93 9.82
CA ASP A 87 -21.65 -4.60 9.95
C ASP A 87 -22.59 -5.57 9.20
N PHE A 88 -22.05 -6.63 8.58
CA PHE A 88 -22.78 -7.55 7.69
C PHE A 88 -22.26 -8.99 7.82
N GLU A 89 -23.08 -9.99 7.53
CA GLU A 89 -22.59 -11.36 7.42
C GLU A 89 -21.94 -11.61 6.05
N LEU A 90 -21.00 -12.56 5.96
CA LEU A 90 -20.35 -12.89 4.67
C LEU A 90 -21.37 -13.24 3.58
N LYS A 91 -22.46 -13.91 3.95
CA LYS A 91 -23.56 -14.29 3.04
C LYS A 91 -24.31 -13.09 2.45
N ASP A 92 -24.21 -11.91 3.08
CA ASP A 92 -24.83 -10.69 2.57
C ASP A 92 -24.05 -10.14 1.36
N PHE A 93 -22.79 -10.54 1.19
CA PHE A 93 -21.96 -10.13 0.08
C PHE A 93 -22.15 -11.05 -1.12
N ARG A 94 -22.34 -10.46 -2.29
CA ARG A 94 -22.24 -11.16 -3.56
C ARG A 94 -20.76 -11.47 -3.81
N GLN A 95 -20.45 -12.76 -3.87
CA GLN A 95 -19.14 -13.28 -4.26
C GLN A 95 -19.09 -13.51 -5.77
N TRP A 96 -18.05 -13.01 -6.41
CA TRP A 96 -17.66 -13.31 -7.77
C TRP A 96 -16.30 -13.99 -7.73
N ASN A 97 -16.10 -15.02 -8.54
CA ASN A 97 -14.86 -15.79 -8.59
C ASN A 97 -14.55 -16.13 -10.05
N ASP A 98 -13.42 -15.63 -10.54
CA ASP A 98 -13.04 -15.75 -11.95
C ASP A 98 -12.71 -17.20 -12.33
N ASN A 99 -12.21 -18.00 -11.38
CA ASN A 99 -11.96 -19.42 -11.55
C ASN A 99 -12.31 -20.22 -10.27
N PRO A 100 -13.59 -20.63 -10.10
CA PRO A 100 -14.02 -21.47 -8.98
C PRO A 100 -13.41 -22.88 -8.96
N GLY A 101 -12.86 -23.34 -10.08
CA GLY A 101 -12.16 -24.62 -10.18
C GLY A 101 -10.82 -24.60 -9.44
N ALA A 102 -10.13 -23.45 -9.44
CA ALA A 102 -8.83 -23.25 -8.80
C ALA A 102 -8.94 -23.05 -7.28
N ALA A 103 -9.78 -22.12 -6.82
CA ALA A 103 -9.98 -21.86 -5.41
C ALA A 103 -11.38 -21.35 -5.12
N MET A 104 -11.86 -21.52 -3.88
CA MET A 104 -13.15 -21.01 -3.46
C MET A 104 -13.14 -20.59 -1.99
N VAL A 105 -13.93 -19.56 -1.68
CA VAL A 105 -14.31 -19.23 -0.30
C VAL A 105 -15.71 -19.78 -0.06
N ASP A 106 -15.86 -20.57 1.01
CA ASP A 106 -17.18 -21.08 1.41
C ASP A 106 -17.94 -20.08 2.31
N PRO A 107 -19.25 -20.30 2.57
CA PRO A 107 -20.06 -19.38 3.36
C PRO A 107 -19.57 -19.15 4.80
N SER A 108 -18.69 -20.01 5.32
CA SER A 108 -18.10 -19.87 6.64
C SER A 108 -16.83 -19.00 6.65
N GLY A 109 -16.38 -18.54 5.47
CA GLY A 109 -15.18 -17.72 5.29
C GLY A 109 -13.88 -18.51 5.25
N ILE A 110 -13.93 -19.77 4.78
CA ILE A 110 -12.74 -20.59 4.57
C ILE A 110 -12.38 -20.60 3.09
N LEU A 111 -11.17 -20.13 2.77
CA LEU A 111 -10.55 -20.21 1.45
C LEU A 111 -9.85 -21.57 1.31
N LYS A 112 -10.21 -22.34 0.28
CA LYS A 112 -9.63 -23.67 0.02
C LYS A 112 -9.46 -23.92 -1.47
N ALA A 113 -8.64 -24.91 -1.81
CA ALA A 113 -8.42 -25.26 -3.20
C ALA A 113 -9.68 -25.90 -3.79
N GLY A 114 -9.98 -25.51 -5.02
CA GLY A 114 -11.16 -25.98 -5.74
C GLY A 114 -11.00 -27.44 -6.18
N SER A 115 -12.09 -28.03 -6.68
CA SER A 115 -12.09 -29.44 -7.08
C SER A 115 -11.22 -29.74 -8.30
N LEU A 116 -10.87 -28.70 -9.09
CA LEU A 116 -10.08 -28.79 -10.31
C LEU A 116 -8.76 -28.01 -10.19
N ALA A 117 -8.30 -27.76 -8.96
CA ALA A 117 -7.15 -26.92 -8.70
C ALA A 117 -5.86 -27.57 -9.21
N GLU A 118 -5.09 -26.83 -10.00
CA GLU A 118 -3.79 -27.22 -10.50
C GLU A 118 -2.68 -26.29 -9.97
N LYS A 119 -1.47 -26.84 -9.83
CA LYS A 119 -0.29 -26.05 -9.45
C LYS A 119 -0.06 -24.94 -10.47
N GLY A 120 0.02 -23.70 -9.99
CA GLY A 120 0.26 -22.52 -10.81
C GLY A 120 -1.03 -21.77 -11.18
N ASP A 121 -2.21 -22.31 -10.84
CA ASP A 121 -3.46 -21.57 -11.02
C ASP A 121 -3.46 -20.27 -10.22
N GLN A 122 -4.09 -19.26 -10.78
CA GLN A 122 -4.38 -17.99 -10.13
C GLN A 122 -5.86 -17.68 -10.28
N THR A 123 -6.47 -17.14 -9.22
CA THR A 123 -7.86 -16.67 -9.28
C THR A 123 -8.06 -15.44 -8.42
N THR A 124 -9.04 -14.63 -8.79
CA THR A 124 -9.49 -13.48 -8.01
C THR A 124 -10.90 -13.73 -7.50
N ILE A 125 -11.10 -13.54 -6.19
CA ILE A 125 -12.39 -13.67 -5.53
C ILE A 125 -12.79 -12.28 -5.02
N THR A 126 -13.89 -11.75 -5.54
CA THR A 126 -14.40 -10.42 -5.22
C THR A 126 -15.69 -10.50 -4.43
N PHE A 127 -15.75 -9.79 -3.29
CA PHE A 127 -16.95 -9.64 -2.47
C PHE A 127 -17.50 -8.23 -2.63
N SER A 128 -18.79 -8.14 -2.99
CA SER A 128 -19.49 -6.88 -3.21
C SER A 128 -20.80 -6.83 -2.45
N LEU A 129 -21.14 -5.65 -1.93
CA LEU A 129 -22.43 -5.37 -1.31
C LEU A 129 -23.08 -4.20 -2.06
N ASP A 130 -24.26 -4.44 -2.64
CA ASP A 130 -25.01 -3.46 -3.45
C ASP A 130 -24.14 -2.75 -4.52
N GLY A 131 -23.29 -3.53 -5.21
CA GLY A 131 -22.42 -3.03 -6.27
C GLY A 131 -21.14 -2.35 -5.80
N LYS A 132 -20.94 -2.14 -4.48
CA LYS A 132 -19.66 -1.67 -3.94
C LYS A 132 -18.75 -2.85 -3.61
N ILE A 133 -17.52 -2.84 -4.13
CA ILE A 133 -16.51 -3.84 -3.81
C ILE A 133 -16.01 -3.59 -2.39
N ALA A 134 -16.23 -4.57 -1.50
CA ALA A 134 -15.79 -4.52 -0.11
C ALA A 134 -14.46 -5.25 0.09
N CYS A 135 -14.24 -6.35 -0.63
CA CYS A 135 -13.03 -7.14 -0.52
C CYS A 135 -12.65 -7.79 -1.86
N VAL A 136 -11.36 -7.82 -2.17
CA VAL A 136 -10.78 -8.57 -3.29
C VAL A 136 -9.69 -9.48 -2.74
N ILE A 137 -9.72 -10.75 -3.10
CA ILE A 137 -8.74 -11.75 -2.68
C ILE A 137 -8.08 -12.33 -3.93
N TYR A 138 -6.79 -12.07 -4.08
CA TYR A 138 -5.93 -12.75 -5.05
C TYR A 138 -5.44 -14.06 -4.46
N VAL A 139 -5.61 -15.15 -5.19
CA VAL A 139 -5.27 -16.49 -4.72
C VAL A 139 -4.30 -17.15 -5.69
N TYR A 140 -3.16 -17.59 -5.15
CA TYR A 140 -2.18 -18.42 -5.84
C TYR A 140 -2.35 -19.88 -5.39
N VAL A 141 -2.61 -20.77 -6.32
CA VAL A 141 -2.61 -22.21 -6.06
C VAL A 141 -1.22 -22.75 -6.33
N VAL A 142 -0.58 -23.31 -5.31
CA VAL A 142 0.82 -23.73 -5.38
C VAL A 142 0.98 -25.19 -4.94
N GLU A 143 2.13 -25.76 -5.24
CA GLU A 143 2.62 -26.96 -4.57
C GLU A 143 3.55 -26.49 -3.47
N ALA A 144 3.13 -26.62 -2.21
CA ALA A 144 3.90 -26.10 -1.08
C ALA A 144 5.05 -27.05 -0.74
N GLU A 145 6.28 -26.52 -0.70
CA GLU A 145 7.46 -27.24 -0.21
C GLU A 145 7.51 -27.26 1.32
N GLY A 146 6.86 -26.27 1.97
CA GLY A 146 6.79 -26.22 3.41
C GLY A 146 5.76 -25.22 3.94
N TYR A 147 5.33 -25.48 5.17
CA TYR A 147 4.44 -24.61 5.93
C TYR A 147 5.22 -23.92 7.05
N ILE A 148 4.98 -22.63 7.23
CA ILE A 148 5.72 -21.80 8.18
C ILE A 148 4.79 -21.41 9.32
N SER A 149 5.06 -21.94 10.51
CA SER A 149 4.23 -21.74 11.69
C SER A 149 5.01 -21.26 12.92
N SER A 150 6.35 -21.19 12.80
CA SER A 150 7.23 -20.90 13.93
C SER A 150 8.52 -20.18 13.51
N VAL A 151 9.25 -19.67 14.50
CA VAL A 151 10.59 -19.09 14.31
C VAL A 151 11.58 -20.12 13.76
N ALA A 152 11.46 -21.39 14.18
CA ALA A 152 12.32 -22.45 13.69
C ALA A 152 12.11 -22.71 12.18
N ASP A 153 10.85 -22.67 11.72
CA ASP A 153 10.53 -22.83 10.30
C ASP A 153 11.12 -21.69 9.46
N LEU A 154 11.04 -20.45 9.95
CA LEU A 154 11.65 -19.29 9.29
C LEU A 154 13.16 -19.47 9.11
N LYS A 155 13.86 -19.93 10.15
CA LYS A 155 15.32 -20.15 10.11
C LYS A 155 15.73 -21.26 9.14
N ASN A 156 14.84 -22.20 8.83
CA ASN A 156 15.09 -23.28 7.87
C ASN A 156 14.98 -22.82 6.40
N LEU A 157 14.59 -21.57 6.15
CA LEU A 157 14.46 -21.00 4.79
C LEU A 157 15.80 -20.58 4.17
N ASP A 158 16.90 -20.66 4.91
CA ASP A 158 18.23 -20.40 4.39
C ASP A 158 18.52 -21.26 3.14
N ASN A 159 18.92 -20.59 2.06
CA ASN A 159 19.25 -21.18 0.75
C ASN A 159 18.11 -21.98 0.09
N GLN A 160 16.86 -21.82 0.54
CA GLN A 160 15.74 -22.56 -0.02
C GLN A 160 15.23 -21.96 -1.32
N SER A 161 14.75 -22.85 -2.21
CA SER A 161 14.06 -22.51 -3.46
C SER A 161 12.80 -23.37 -3.56
N GLY A 162 11.64 -22.78 -3.31
CA GLY A 162 10.37 -23.50 -3.16
C GLY A 162 9.23 -22.55 -2.85
N ALA A 163 7.99 -23.04 -2.82
CA ALA A 163 6.85 -22.26 -2.33
C ALA A 163 6.60 -22.56 -0.85
N TYR A 164 6.60 -21.52 -0.01
CA TYR A 164 6.42 -21.63 1.43
C TYR A 164 5.21 -20.81 1.88
N ILE A 165 4.32 -21.43 2.65
CA ILE A 165 3.06 -20.82 3.07
C ILE A 165 3.06 -20.61 4.58
N GLN A 166 2.90 -19.38 5.03
CA GLN A 166 2.71 -19.08 6.44
C GLN A 166 1.28 -19.41 6.88
N THR A 167 1.16 -20.21 7.95
CA THR A 167 -0.14 -20.68 8.45
C THR A 167 -0.56 -20.00 9.75
N GLU A 168 0.42 -19.58 10.56
CA GLU A 168 0.23 -18.98 11.88
C GLU A 168 0.94 -17.63 12.02
N ASP A 169 0.48 -16.81 12.96
CA ASP A 169 1.22 -15.61 13.38
C ASP A 169 2.48 -16.02 14.16
N ILE A 170 3.59 -15.30 13.95
CA ILE A 170 4.90 -15.64 14.51
C ILE A 170 5.42 -14.47 15.35
N MET A 171 5.67 -14.73 16.63
CA MET A 171 6.32 -13.77 17.52
C MET A 171 7.83 -14.03 17.57
N LEU A 172 8.63 -13.09 17.07
CA LEU A 172 10.08 -13.17 17.11
C LEU A 172 10.58 -12.82 18.51
N THR A 173 11.20 -13.79 19.18
CA THR A 173 11.88 -13.61 20.48
C THR A 173 13.38 -13.40 20.34
N GLU A 174 13.89 -13.52 19.12
CA GLU A 174 15.29 -13.44 18.74
C GLU A 174 15.39 -12.89 17.31
N SER A 175 16.55 -12.35 16.94
CA SER A 175 16.76 -11.88 15.58
C SER A 175 16.81 -13.04 14.58
N VAL A 176 16.11 -12.86 13.46
CA VAL A 176 16.10 -13.79 12.33
C VAL A 176 16.59 -13.05 11.09
N SER A 177 17.47 -13.69 10.32
CA SER A 177 17.98 -13.15 9.06
C SER A 177 18.19 -14.32 8.09
N ILE A 178 17.27 -14.46 7.16
CA ILE A 178 17.19 -15.56 6.20
C ILE A 178 18.12 -15.26 5.02
N LYS A 179 19.07 -16.16 4.76
CA LYS A 179 20.13 -15.93 3.78
C LYS A 179 19.85 -16.64 2.45
N ASN A 180 20.14 -15.94 1.36
CA ASN A 180 20.12 -16.48 -0.01
C ASN A 180 18.81 -17.18 -0.40
N PHE A 181 17.66 -16.67 0.04
CA PHE A 181 16.36 -17.24 -0.32
C PHE A 181 16.07 -17.04 -1.82
N ARG A 182 15.63 -18.08 -2.52
CA ARG A 182 15.33 -18.06 -3.96
C ARG A 182 13.92 -18.57 -4.28
N GLY A 183 13.10 -18.74 -3.26
CA GLY A 183 11.75 -19.28 -3.37
C GLY A 183 10.67 -18.21 -3.46
N LYS A 184 9.43 -18.64 -3.22
CA LYS A 184 8.26 -17.78 -3.03
C LYS A 184 7.78 -17.94 -1.59
N TYR A 185 7.71 -16.85 -0.85
CA TYR A 185 7.19 -16.81 0.50
C TYR A 185 5.82 -16.14 0.50
N TYR A 186 4.80 -16.89 0.90
CA TYR A 186 3.43 -16.43 1.03
C TYR A 186 3.09 -16.24 2.51
N GLY A 187 3.10 -15.00 2.97
CA GLY A 187 2.76 -14.64 4.34
C GLY A 187 1.28 -14.81 4.67
N ASN A 188 0.40 -14.92 3.65
CA ASN A 188 -1.04 -15.11 3.83
C ASN A 188 -1.70 -14.12 4.80
N HIS A 189 -1.15 -12.90 4.87
CA HIS A 189 -1.55 -11.84 5.80
C HIS A 189 -1.50 -12.25 7.28
N ARG A 190 -0.70 -13.27 7.60
CA ARG A 190 -0.28 -13.60 8.96
C ARG A 190 0.80 -12.64 9.40
N VAL A 191 0.82 -12.38 10.70
CA VAL A 191 1.71 -11.40 11.30
C VAL A 191 3.02 -12.07 11.69
N ILE A 192 4.14 -11.44 11.36
CA ILE A 192 5.44 -11.68 12.00
C ILE A 192 5.76 -10.44 12.84
N SER A 193 5.83 -10.59 14.15
CA SER A 193 5.96 -9.47 15.08
C SER A 193 7.27 -9.48 15.85
N GLY A 194 7.82 -8.30 16.12
CA GLY A 194 8.98 -8.13 17.00
C GLY A 194 10.34 -8.28 16.30
N HIS A 195 10.38 -8.14 14.98
CA HIS A 195 11.62 -8.19 14.20
C HIS A 195 12.61 -7.12 14.67
N ASP A 196 13.80 -7.56 15.10
CA ASP A 196 14.90 -6.69 15.53
C ASP A 196 15.98 -6.65 14.45
N VAL A 197 16.07 -5.50 13.76
CA VAL A 197 16.99 -5.30 12.63
C VAL A 197 18.46 -5.16 13.06
N SER A 198 18.75 -5.07 14.35
CA SER A 198 20.11 -4.79 14.86
C SER A 198 21.13 -5.88 14.52
N ALA A 199 20.67 -7.12 14.31
CA ALA A 199 21.55 -8.29 14.10
C ALA A 199 21.79 -8.65 12.63
N GLY A 200 21.45 -7.77 11.68
CA GLY A 200 21.68 -8.03 10.27
C GLY A 200 20.66 -7.44 9.31
N GLY A 201 19.79 -6.53 9.74
CA GLY A 201 18.80 -5.88 8.87
C GLY A 201 17.49 -6.65 8.75
N GLY A 202 17.04 -6.85 7.52
CA GLY A 202 15.73 -7.41 7.19
C GLY A 202 15.56 -8.88 7.54
N LEU A 203 14.30 -9.31 7.57
CA LEU A 203 13.93 -10.72 7.74
C LEU A 203 14.63 -11.62 6.72
N PHE A 204 14.75 -11.14 5.48
CA PHE A 204 15.56 -11.73 4.42
C PHE A 204 16.78 -10.85 4.17
N ASP A 205 17.97 -11.43 4.25
CA ASP A 205 19.21 -10.73 3.95
C ASP A 205 19.36 -10.58 2.43
N THR A 206 19.47 -11.69 1.71
CA THR A 206 19.66 -11.69 0.27
C THR A 206 18.65 -12.57 -0.43
N SER A 207 18.18 -12.11 -1.58
CA SER A 207 17.32 -12.90 -2.46
C SER A 207 17.66 -12.70 -3.94
N LEU A 208 17.57 -13.78 -4.70
CA LEU A 208 17.75 -13.80 -6.15
C LEU A 208 16.57 -14.56 -6.77
N GLY A 209 15.73 -13.88 -7.56
CA GLY A 209 14.54 -14.51 -8.14
C GLY A 209 13.38 -14.70 -7.16
N GLY A 210 13.45 -14.13 -5.95
CA GLY A 210 12.51 -14.40 -4.87
C GLY A 210 11.19 -13.63 -5.01
N GLY A 211 10.09 -14.26 -4.57
CA GLY A 211 8.78 -13.63 -4.50
C GLY A 211 8.27 -13.54 -3.06
N PHE A 212 7.81 -12.37 -2.64
CA PHE A 212 7.34 -12.11 -1.28
C PHE A 212 5.91 -11.56 -1.32
N TYR A 213 4.96 -12.32 -0.79
CA TYR A 213 3.53 -12.07 -1.00
C TYR A 213 2.78 -12.03 0.32
N GLY A 214 2.06 -10.95 0.60
CA GLY A 214 1.13 -10.89 1.74
C GLY A 214 1.81 -11.03 3.11
N ILE A 215 3.05 -10.57 3.26
CA ILE A 215 3.78 -10.62 4.54
C ILE A 215 3.41 -9.39 5.37
N ALA A 216 3.01 -9.58 6.63
CA ALA A 216 2.74 -8.48 7.55
C ALA A 216 3.76 -8.44 8.68
N LEU A 217 4.71 -7.51 8.61
CA LEU A 217 5.71 -7.28 9.66
C LEU A 217 5.22 -6.20 10.63
N THR A 218 5.19 -6.51 11.93
CA THR A 218 4.75 -5.55 12.97
C THR A 218 5.77 -5.42 14.09
N ASN A 219 5.71 -4.32 14.83
CA ASN A 219 6.61 -4.04 15.95
C ASN A 219 8.10 -4.18 15.56
N ILE A 220 8.44 -3.74 14.35
CA ILE A 220 9.83 -3.68 13.88
C ILE A 220 10.57 -2.67 14.75
N LYS A 221 11.77 -3.05 15.19
CA LYS A 221 12.62 -2.25 16.06
C LYS A 221 14.09 -2.53 15.76
N GLY A 222 14.96 -1.76 16.40
CA GLY A 222 16.39 -2.02 16.42
C GLY A 222 17.22 -0.86 15.90
N LYS A 223 18.52 -1.02 16.04
CA LYS A 223 19.52 -0.04 15.65
C LYS A 223 20.71 -0.72 14.99
N ILE A 224 20.98 -0.32 13.75
CA ILE A 224 22.10 -0.80 12.96
C ILE A 224 23.27 0.17 13.21
N GLU A 225 24.26 -0.24 14.01
CA GLU A 225 25.34 0.67 14.45
C GLU A 225 26.32 1.05 13.33
N ASN A 226 26.50 0.19 12.34
CA ASN A 226 27.39 0.45 11.20
C ASN A 226 26.75 -0.01 9.89
N ALA A 227 26.15 0.94 9.18
CA ALA A 227 25.47 0.76 7.91
C ALA A 227 26.32 1.20 6.69
N SER A 228 27.64 1.32 6.85
CA SER A 228 28.52 1.76 5.77
C SER A 228 28.44 0.80 4.57
N ASP A 229 28.09 1.32 3.39
CA ASP A 229 27.93 0.56 2.14
C ASP A 229 26.94 -0.62 2.18
N GLY A 230 26.16 -0.75 3.26
CA GLY A 230 25.16 -1.79 3.42
C GLY A 230 23.79 -1.41 2.84
N TYR A 231 22.95 -2.42 2.62
CA TYR A 231 21.57 -2.26 2.23
C TYR A 231 20.68 -2.77 3.36
N TYR A 232 19.69 -1.98 3.77
CA TYR A 232 18.83 -2.34 4.91
C TYR A 232 17.37 -2.05 4.61
N GLY A 233 16.54 -3.08 4.72
CA GLY A 233 15.08 -2.98 4.69
C GLY A 233 14.49 -3.82 5.80
N ALA A 234 13.25 -3.57 6.23
CA ALA A 234 12.65 -4.40 7.27
C ALA A 234 12.33 -5.82 6.79
N LEU A 235 11.93 -5.96 5.51
CA LEU A 235 11.66 -7.26 4.90
C LEU A 235 12.90 -7.81 4.21
N LEU A 236 13.55 -7.03 3.34
CA LEU A 236 14.63 -7.51 2.48
C LEU A 236 15.81 -6.54 2.47
N ASN A 237 17.03 -6.98 2.80
CA ASN A 237 18.19 -6.10 2.63
C ASN A 237 18.50 -5.89 1.15
N LYS A 238 18.71 -6.98 0.42
CA LYS A 238 19.13 -6.95 -0.99
C LYS A 238 18.36 -7.98 -1.84
N GLY A 239 17.59 -7.50 -2.81
CA GLY A 239 16.88 -8.33 -3.79
C GLY A 239 17.37 -8.11 -5.21
N GLU A 240 17.62 -9.18 -5.94
CA GLU A 240 17.84 -9.14 -7.40
C GLU A 240 16.77 -10.02 -8.08
N TYR A 241 16.10 -9.50 -9.09
CA TYR A 241 15.03 -10.15 -9.84
C TYR A 241 13.87 -10.61 -8.94
N CYS A 242 13.48 -9.75 -7.99
CA CYS A 242 12.53 -10.09 -6.93
C CYS A 242 11.21 -9.33 -7.08
N LYS A 243 10.13 -9.92 -6.56
CA LYS A 243 8.81 -9.31 -6.45
C LYS A 243 8.38 -9.18 -4.99
N ILE A 244 7.77 -8.04 -4.65
CA ILE A 244 7.16 -7.83 -3.33
C ILE A 244 5.75 -7.32 -3.53
N GLU A 245 4.75 -8.08 -3.11
CA GLU A 245 3.34 -7.80 -3.39
C GLU A 245 2.51 -7.92 -2.12
N TYR A 246 1.61 -6.95 -1.89
CA TYR A 246 0.66 -6.97 -0.78
C TYR A 246 1.29 -7.08 0.61
N CYS A 247 2.55 -6.65 0.76
CA CYS A 247 3.27 -6.70 2.02
C CYS A 247 3.05 -5.43 2.85
N SER A 248 3.12 -5.58 4.17
CA SER A 248 3.04 -4.45 5.11
C SER A 248 4.15 -4.48 6.14
N ALA A 249 4.59 -3.29 6.55
CA ALA A 249 5.61 -3.14 7.59
C ALA A 249 5.28 -1.98 8.53
N GLU A 250 5.31 -2.24 9.84
CA GLU A 250 4.99 -1.29 10.91
C GLU A 250 6.01 -1.33 12.06
N GLY A 251 6.37 -0.15 12.59
CA GLY A 251 7.33 0.01 13.69
C GLY A 251 8.31 1.16 13.42
N GLY A 252 9.59 0.94 13.73
CA GLY A 252 10.64 1.87 13.32
C GLY A 252 12.04 1.41 13.73
N PHE A 253 13.05 1.88 13.03
CA PHE A 253 14.44 1.52 13.32
C PHE A 253 15.40 2.66 12.99
N GLU A 254 16.61 2.56 13.53
CA GLU A 254 17.70 3.50 13.29
C GLU A 254 18.85 2.83 12.53
N ALA A 255 19.39 3.51 11.52
CA ALA A 255 20.59 3.11 10.81
C ALA A 255 21.67 4.19 10.99
N LYS A 256 22.77 3.83 11.64
CA LYS A 256 23.90 4.71 11.88
C LYS A 256 25.04 4.47 10.91
N ASN A 257 25.81 5.52 10.67
CA ASN A 257 26.98 5.49 9.81
C ASN A 257 26.66 5.03 8.38
N VAL A 258 25.51 5.44 7.83
CA VAL A 258 25.15 5.13 6.43
C VAL A 258 26.09 5.89 5.51
N GLY A 259 26.95 5.17 4.81
CA GLY A 259 28.05 5.73 4.03
C GLY A 259 28.09 5.19 2.59
N GLY A 260 28.92 5.82 1.76
CA GLY A 260 29.22 5.35 0.40
C GLY A 260 27.95 5.19 -0.44
N ILE A 261 27.66 4.01 -0.98
CA ILE A 261 26.39 3.79 -1.73
C ILE A 261 25.27 3.18 -0.89
N GLY A 262 25.43 3.13 0.44
CA GLY A 262 24.51 2.50 1.36
C GLY A 262 23.07 2.98 1.21
N ALA A 263 22.12 2.06 1.37
CA ALA A 263 20.72 2.33 1.14
C ALA A 263 19.83 1.79 2.27
N VAL A 264 18.86 2.59 2.69
CA VAL A 264 17.92 2.24 3.76
C VAL A 264 16.50 2.44 3.26
N GLY A 265 15.69 1.39 3.33
CA GLY A 265 14.28 1.40 2.94
C GLY A 265 13.36 0.85 4.03
N GLY A 266 12.07 1.16 3.94
CA GLY A 266 11.08 0.56 4.84
C GLY A 266 10.88 -0.93 4.57
N ILE A 267 10.63 -1.30 3.31
CA ILE A 267 10.46 -2.69 2.88
C ILE A 267 11.82 -3.28 2.48
N ALA A 268 12.53 -2.61 1.58
CA ALA A 268 13.76 -3.13 1.00
C ALA A 268 14.93 -2.14 1.02
N GLY A 269 16.14 -2.59 1.30
CA GLY A 269 17.33 -1.73 1.19
C GLY A 269 17.68 -1.45 -0.27
N TYR A 270 17.89 -2.52 -1.03
CA TYR A 270 18.22 -2.49 -2.45
C TYR A 270 17.38 -3.49 -3.24
N MET A 271 16.86 -3.06 -4.38
CA MET A 271 16.22 -3.95 -5.35
C MET A 271 16.72 -3.67 -6.77
N LYS A 272 17.05 -4.74 -7.49
CA LYS A 272 17.43 -4.68 -8.89
C LYS A 272 16.61 -5.63 -9.74
N GLY A 273 15.94 -5.10 -10.75
CA GLY A 273 15.29 -5.89 -11.79
C GLY A 273 16.20 -6.18 -12.97
N LEU A 274 15.69 -7.00 -13.90
CA LEU A 274 16.35 -7.22 -15.19
C LEU A 274 16.38 -5.92 -16.00
N SER A 275 17.51 -5.65 -16.65
CA SER A 275 17.57 -4.62 -17.70
C SER A 275 16.60 -5.00 -18.81
N ARG A 276 15.74 -4.07 -19.22
CA ARG A 276 14.66 -4.40 -20.15
C ARG A 276 15.10 -4.34 -21.61
N LEU A 277 14.62 -5.31 -22.38
CA LEU A 277 14.38 -5.19 -23.83
C LEU A 277 12.94 -4.69 -24.04
N ALA A 278 12.70 -3.92 -25.11
CA ALA A 278 11.47 -3.14 -25.32
C ALA A 278 10.15 -3.96 -25.41
N ASP A 279 10.21 -5.29 -25.54
CA ASP A 279 9.05 -6.16 -25.79
C ASP A 279 8.82 -7.24 -24.71
N GLU A 280 9.57 -7.21 -23.59
CA GLU A 280 9.38 -8.18 -22.50
C GLU A 280 8.32 -7.71 -21.49
N ASP A 281 7.60 -8.68 -20.92
CA ASP A 281 6.44 -8.49 -20.05
C ASP A 281 6.70 -7.44 -18.94
N PRO A 282 5.92 -6.34 -18.88
CA PRO A 282 6.24 -5.18 -18.05
C PRO A 282 6.19 -5.41 -16.52
N TYR A 283 5.98 -6.63 -16.03
CA TYR A 283 5.69 -6.90 -14.61
C TYR A 283 6.69 -7.86 -13.90
N LEU A 284 7.86 -8.12 -14.48
CA LEU A 284 8.78 -9.11 -13.89
C LEU A 284 9.39 -8.71 -12.55
N ASP A 285 9.67 -7.42 -12.29
CA ASP A 285 10.30 -6.96 -11.04
C ASP A 285 9.63 -5.68 -10.53
N HIS A 286 8.86 -5.80 -9.45
CA HIS A 286 8.07 -4.68 -8.91
C HIS A 286 7.85 -4.78 -7.40
N VAL A 287 7.47 -3.64 -6.82
CA VAL A 287 6.84 -3.56 -5.49
C VAL A 287 5.41 -3.05 -5.69
N GLU A 288 4.42 -3.86 -5.35
CA GLU A 288 3.01 -3.56 -5.62
C GLU A 288 2.14 -3.74 -4.39
N ALA A 289 1.13 -2.88 -4.25
CA ALA A 289 0.09 -2.98 -3.23
C ALA A 289 0.64 -3.05 -1.79
N CYS A 290 1.80 -2.44 -1.54
CA CYS A 290 2.45 -2.50 -0.23
C CYS A 290 2.04 -1.33 0.66
N THR A 291 2.17 -1.50 1.99
CA THR A 291 1.95 -0.41 2.96
C THR A 291 3.09 -0.32 3.96
N THR A 292 3.65 0.87 4.15
CA THR A 292 4.66 1.11 5.18
C THR A 292 4.18 2.15 6.20
N ASN A 293 4.32 1.81 7.47
CA ASN A 293 4.18 2.70 8.62
C ASN A 293 5.41 2.57 9.52
N LEU A 294 6.59 2.74 8.90
CA LEU A 294 7.89 2.61 9.57
C LEU A 294 8.52 3.98 9.80
N ASN A 295 8.89 4.25 11.05
CA ASN A 295 9.75 5.39 11.36
C ASN A 295 11.19 5.00 11.11
N ILE A 296 11.82 5.62 10.11
CA ILE A 296 13.20 5.36 9.72
C ILE A 296 14.05 6.55 10.14
N LYS A 297 15.07 6.30 10.95
CA LYS A 297 16.09 7.29 11.30
C LYS A 297 17.43 6.89 10.69
N ALA A 298 18.05 7.77 9.92
CA ALA A 298 19.34 7.54 9.29
C ALA A 298 20.37 8.60 9.72
N GLU A 299 21.53 8.16 10.20
CA GLU A 299 22.69 9.02 10.46
C GLU A 299 23.75 8.72 9.41
N ILE A 300 24.09 9.72 8.62
CA ILE A 300 24.97 9.59 7.45
C ILE A 300 26.44 9.71 7.88
N SER A 301 27.32 8.86 7.33
CA SER A 301 28.78 8.91 7.52
C SER A 301 29.56 9.46 6.31
N GLY A 302 28.95 9.56 5.12
CA GLY A 302 29.59 10.12 3.92
C GLY A 302 29.11 9.52 2.60
N GLY A 303 29.70 9.93 1.48
CA GLY A 303 29.44 9.32 0.16
C GLY A 303 28.14 9.76 -0.52
N SER A 304 27.38 8.80 -1.06
CA SER A 304 26.12 8.96 -1.81
C SER A 304 24.97 8.07 -1.28
N PRO A 305 24.57 8.19 0.00
CA PRO A 305 23.55 7.36 0.61
C PRO A 305 22.14 7.62 0.05
N ARG A 306 21.28 6.60 0.15
CA ARG A 306 19.92 6.59 -0.41
C ARG A 306 18.89 6.13 0.62
N ILE A 307 18.00 7.02 1.02
CA ILE A 307 17.03 6.77 2.08
C ILE A 307 15.61 6.86 1.50
N GLY A 308 14.84 5.78 1.63
CA GLY A 308 13.46 5.69 1.16
C GLY A 308 12.52 5.12 2.22
N GLY A 309 11.24 5.48 2.18
CA GLY A 309 10.22 4.87 3.05
C GLY A 309 9.70 3.52 2.56
N VAL A 310 9.98 3.13 1.31
CA VAL A 310 9.70 1.79 0.76
C VAL A 310 11.00 1.10 0.36
N ILE A 311 11.76 1.68 -0.56
CA ILE A 311 13.03 1.12 -1.04
C ILE A 311 14.14 2.16 -0.86
N GLY A 312 15.30 1.79 -0.31
CA GLY A 312 16.44 2.73 -0.28
C GLY A 312 16.91 3.07 -1.70
N TYR A 313 17.31 2.05 -2.45
CA TYR A 313 17.80 2.15 -3.82
C TYR A 313 17.15 1.12 -4.74
N ALA A 314 16.61 1.58 -5.87
CA ALA A 314 15.96 0.74 -6.87
C ALA A 314 16.59 0.92 -8.26
N GLU A 315 16.95 -0.19 -8.90
CA GLU A 315 17.41 -0.25 -10.29
C GLU A 315 16.46 -1.14 -11.11
N ASN A 316 15.95 -0.67 -12.23
CA ASN A 316 15.05 -1.44 -13.10
C ASN A 316 13.76 -1.96 -12.43
N MET A 317 13.27 -1.23 -11.41
CA MET A 317 12.04 -1.57 -10.68
C MET A 317 10.91 -0.59 -10.98
N THR A 318 9.66 -1.02 -10.82
CA THR A 318 8.49 -0.14 -10.69
C THR A 318 7.89 -0.29 -9.29
N ILE A 319 7.23 0.78 -8.84
CA ILE A 319 6.43 0.75 -7.62
C ILE A 319 4.99 1.12 -7.99
N SER A 320 4.03 0.33 -7.53
CA SER A 320 2.60 0.55 -7.81
C SER A 320 1.73 0.37 -6.57
N ASP A 321 0.61 1.09 -6.53
CA ASP A 321 -0.48 0.89 -5.57
C ASP A 321 -0.03 0.88 -4.10
N THR A 322 1.03 1.62 -3.80
CA THR A 322 1.74 1.54 -2.52
C THR A 322 1.48 2.79 -1.70
N THR A 323 1.36 2.63 -0.38
CA THR A 323 1.11 3.73 0.56
C THR A 323 2.16 3.80 1.66
N ILE A 324 2.62 5.00 1.99
CA ILE A 324 3.54 5.24 3.11
C ILE A 324 2.93 6.21 4.14
N ARG A 325 3.21 5.97 5.42
CA ARG A 325 2.74 6.79 6.56
C ARG A 325 3.81 7.09 7.61
N GLY A 326 4.87 6.30 7.66
CA GLY A 326 5.93 6.46 8.64
C GLY A 326 6.79 7.70 8.40
N LYS A 327 7.55 8.11 9.42
CA LYS A 327 8.47 9.26 9.35
C LYS A 327 9.84 8.85 8.80
N ILE A 328 10.50 9.76 8.10
CA ILE A 328 11.87 9.59 7.61
C ILE A 328 12.70 10.74 8.15
N GLU A 329 13.65 10.44 9.02
CA GLU A 329 14.55 11.41 9.64
C GLU A 329 15.99 11.12 9.22
N VAL A 330 16.61 12.05 8.50
CA VAL A 330 17.99 11.94 8.04
C VAL A 330 18.84 13.00 8.70
N SER A 331 19.97 12.60 9.28
CA SER A 331 20.93 13.50 9.92
C SER A 331 22.31 13.35 9.31
N VAL A 332 22.96 14.47 9.03
CA VAL A 332 24.32 14.56 8.50
C VAL A 332 25.18 15.37 9.47
N PRO A 333 26.06 14.73 10.24
CA PRO A 333 27.02 15.40 11.12
C PRO A 333 28.07 16.25 10.39
N ASP A 334 28.61 17.27 11.09
CA ASP A 334 29.52 18.33 10.58
C ASP A 334 30.82 17.79 9.97
N ALA A 335 31.36 16.70 10.50
CA ALA A 335 32.70 16.19 10.19
C ALA A 335 32.84 15.41 8.87
N LEU A 336 31.83 15.37 8.00
CA LEU A 336 31.72 14.29 7.00
C LEU A 336 31.63 14.75 5.54
N ASN A 337 32.32 14.01 4.66
CA ASN A 337 32.33 14.16 3.21
C ASN A 337 31.11 13.46 2.59
N ILE A 338 29.92 14.05 2.70
CA ILE A 338 28.82 13.68 1.81
C ILE A 338 29.07 14.31 0.43
N VAL A 339 28.95 13.53 -0.62
CA VAL A 339 28.98 14.02 -2.01
C VAL A 339 27.55 14.33 -2.44
N ARG A 340 26.63 13.37 -2.24
CA ARG A 340 25.21 13.52 -2.55
C ARG A 340 24.38 12.79 -1.49
N LEU A 341 23.23 13.30 -1.11
CA LEU A 341 22.26 12.54 -0.30
C LEU A 341 20.97 12.46 -1.09
N TYR A 342 20.37 11.27 -1.18
CA TYR A 342 19.05 11.08 -1.78
C TYR A 342 18.06 10.63 -0.73
N ALA A 343 17.01 11.42 -0.50
CA ALA A 343 15.95 11.11 0.44
C ALA A 343 14.58 11.22 -0.25
N GLY A 344 13.76 10.19 -0.14
CA GLY A 344 12.41 10.19 -0.71
C GLY A 344 11.41 9.42 0.13
N GLY A 345 10.13 9.76 -0.02
CA GLY A 345 9.06 9.02 0.64
C GLY A 345 9.03 7.55 0.21
N PHE A 346 9.11 7.28 -1.08
CA PHE A 346 9.09 5.93 -1.63
C PHE A 346 10.50 5.39 -1.82
N ALA A 347 11.31 6.12 -2.58
CA ALA A 347 12.69 5.74 -2.81
C ALA A 347 13.68 6.90 -2.64
N GLY A 348 14.85 6.59 -2.09
CA GLY A 348 15.98 7.53 -2.11
C GLY A 348 16.37 7.80 -3.55
N GLU A 349 16.74 6.74 -4.27
CA GLU A 349 17.00 6.80 -5.71
C GLU A 349 16.30 5.65 -6.42
N ILE A 350 15.64 5.96 -7.54
CA ILE A 350 15.13 4.96 -8.47
C ILE A 350 15.62 5.28 -9.88
N LYS A 351 16.20 4.30 -10.56
CA LYS A 351 16.67 4.47 -11.93
C LYS A 351 16.30 3.28 -12.80
N ARG A 352 16.05 3.53 -14.08
CA ARG A 352 15.99 2.49 -15.10
C ARG A 352 17.13 2.60 -16.10
N VAL A 353 17.70 1.44 -16.39
CA VAL A 353 18.72 1.21 -17.40
C VAL A 353 18.07 0.40 -18.50
N TYR A 354 18.00 0.98 -19.69
CA TYR A 354 17.49 0.34 -20.89
C TYR A 354 18.65 -0.11 -21.77
N ASP A 355 18.54 -1.31 -22.33
CA ASP A 355 19.51 -1.77 -23.32
C ASP A 355 19.24 -1.11 -24.68
N LEU A 356 20.15 -0.24 -25.11
CA LEU A 356 20.05 0.55 -26.34
C LEU A 356 20.17 -0.28 -27.62
N ALA A 357 20.50 -1.58 -27.53
CA ALA A 357 20.37 -2.50 -28.66
C ALA A 357 18.90 -2.72 -29.07
N ALA A 358 17.94 -2.40 -28.19
CA ALA A 358 16.52 -2.42 -28.49
C ALA A 358 16.11 -1.17 -29.30
N SER A 359 16.04 -1.31 -30.62
CA SER A 359 15.68 -0.25 -31.58
C SER A 359 14.23 0.28 -31.49
N ARG A 360 13.50 0.06 -30.39
CA ARG A 360 12.03 0.24 -30.31
C ARG A 360 11.47 0.72 -28.97
N ILE A 361 12.25 1.37 -28.10
CA ILE A 361 11.64 1.97 -26.90
C ILE A 361 10.72 3.10 -27.37
N THR A 362 9.43 3.01 -27.04
CA THR A 362 8.40 3.97 -27.48
C THR A 362 7.80 4.74 -26.30
N TYR A 363 7.88 4.19 -25.09
CA TYR A 363 7.47 4.82 -23.83
C TYR A 363 8.38 4.34 -22.69
N LEU A 364 8.52 5.15 -21.64
CA LEU A 364 9.18 4.73 -20.40
C LEU A 364 8.23 3.90 -19.54
N ASP A 365 8.80 2.98 -18.77
CA ASP A 365 8.06 2.35 -17.69
C ASP A 365 7.62 3.41 -16.68
N SER A 366 6.58 3.09 -15.93
CA SER A 366 5.96 4.06 -15.04
C SER A 366 5.58 3.46 -13.70
N SER A 367 5.84 4.20 -12.62
CA SER A 367 5.30 3.91 -11.29
C SER A 367 3.95 4.62 -11.10
N TYR A 368 2.96 3.96 -10.50
CA TYR A 368 1.58 4.48 -10.47
C TYR A 368 0.90 4.32 -9.12
N ASN A 369 -0.09 5.17 -8.84
CA ASN A 369 -0.93 5.09 -7.64
C ASN A 369 -0.10 5.16 -6.35
N LEU A 370 0.73 6.20 -6.24
CA LEU A 370 1.67 6.40 -5.13
C LEU A 370 1.08 7.37 -4.11
N VAL A 371 0.91 6.91 -2.87
CA VAL A 371 0.28 7.69 -1.80
C VAL A 371 1.25 7.91 -0.64
N SER A 372 1.64 9.17 -0.40
CA SER A 372 2.60 9.59 0.63
C SER A 372 1.98 10.49 1.69
N TYR A 373 1.87 9.96 2.90
CA TYR A 373 1.58 10.72 4.12
C TYR A 373 2.83 10.96 4.98
N ALA A 374 4.00 10.53 4.52
CA ALA A 374 5.23 10.55 5.32
C ALA A 374 5.73 11.97 5.61
N ASP A 375 6.16 12.22 6.85
CA ASP A 375 6.97 13.38 7.20
C ASP A 375 8.44 13.07 6.95
N ILE A 376 9.11 13.91 6.16
CA ILE A 376 10.51 13.75 5.79
C ILE A 376 11.29 14.94 6.35
N THR A 377 12.24 14.65 7.23
CA THR A 377 13.13 15.66 7.82
C THR A 377 14.57 15.35 7.45
N VAL A 378 15.28 16.33 6.90
CA VAL A 378 16.72 16.24 6.63
C VAL A 378 17.42 17.35 7.40
N SER A 379 18.41 16.98 8.22
CA SER A 379 19.17 17.92 9.05
C SER A 379 20.66 17.75 8.81
N VAL A 380 21.27 18.76 8.19
CA VAL A 380 22.71 18.83 7.94
C VAL A 380 23.32 19.82 8.92
N THR A 381 24.29 19.35 9.71
CA THR A 381 25.10 20.23 10.56
C THR A 381 26.33 20.66 9.75
N GLY A 382 26.57 21.96 9.62
CA GLY A 382 27.68 22.51 8.83
C GLY A 382 27.60 22.20 7.33
N GLY A 383 28.74 21.97 6.68
CA GLY A 383 28.84 21.67 5.26
C GLY A 383 29.29 22.82 4.35
N ASP A 384 29.46 22.52 3.08
CA ASP A 384 29.84 23.45 2.02
C ASP A 384 29.05 23.16 0.74
N GLU A 385 29.17 24.05 -0.25
CA GLU A 385 28.39 24.00 -1.49
C GLU A 385 28.73 22.80 -2.39
N LEU A 386 29.85 22.10 -2.15
CA LEU A 386 30.22 20.88 -2.89
C LEU A 386 29.36 19.68 -2.47
N LYS A 387 28.62 19.81 -1.37
CA LYS A 387 27.67 18.82 -0.86
C LYS A 387 26.28 19.10 -1.44
N THR A 388 25.59 18.07 -1.92
CA THR A 388 24.21 18.23 -2.42
C THR A 388 23.22 17.31 -1.71
N VAL A 389 22.11 17.88 -1.25
CA VAL A 389 20.97 17.14 -0.71
C VAL A 389 19.84 17.14 -1.73
N TYR A 390 19.41 15.97 -2.16
CA TYR A 390 18.23 15.74 -2.99
C TYR A 390 17.13 15.13 -2.13
N ALA A 391 16.10 15.91 -1.80
CA ALA A 391 14.98 15.44 -0.98
C ALA A 391 13.62 15.67 -1.64
N GLY A 392 12.88 14.59 -1.91
CA GLY A 392 11.56 14.66 -2.54
C GLY A 392 10.46 13.98 -1.74
N GLY A 393 9.21 14.39 -1.96
CA GLY A 393 8.06 13.79 -1.28
C GLY A 393 7.80 12.32 -1.65
N ILE A 394 8.18 11.91 -2.86
CA ILE A 394 8.14 10.53 -3.37
C ILE A 394 9.56 10.02 -3.63
N PHE A 395 10.36 10.74 -4.43
CA PHE A 395 11.69 10.31 -4.85
C PHE A 395 12.75 11.34 -4.49
N GLY A 396 13.89 10.90 -3.94
CA GLY A 396 15.08 11.76 -3.89
C GLY A 396 15.61 12.03 -5.30
N SER A 397 15.75 10.95 -6.10
CA SER A 397 16.06 11.04 -7.53
C SER A 397 15.30 9.98 -8.31
N VAL A 398 14.81 10.35 -9.50
CA VAL A 398 14.18 9.46 -10.46
C VAL A 398 14.82 9.63 -11.84
N THR A 399 15.26 8.52 -12.43
CA THR A 399 15.96 8.51 -13.73
C THR A 399 15.34 7.51 -14.70
N ASN A 400 15.00 7.97 -15.91
CA ASN A 400 14.40 7.17 -17.00
C ASN A 400 13.12 6.40 -16.58
N LEU A 401 12.31 6.95 -15.68
CA LEU A 401 11.10 6.30 -15.19
C LEU A 401 10.00 7.34 -15.02
N SER A 402 8.87 7.18 -15.71
CA SER A 402 7.70 8.05 -15.55
C SER A 402 6.94 7.73 -14.25
N ALA A 403 6.08 8.65 -13.80
CA ALA A 403 5.29 8.44 -12.60
C ALA A 403 3.90 9.09 -12.70
N GLY A 404 2.88 8.42 -12.16
CA GLY A 404 1.52 8.93 -12.25
C GLY A 404 0.56 8.57 -11.14
N ASN A 405 -0.52 9.34 -11.06
CA ASN A 405 -1.53 9.26 -10.01
C ASN A 405 -0.89 9.31 -8.61
N ILE A 406 -0.29 10.45 -8.32
CA ILE A 406 0.53 10.66 -7.12
C ILE A 406 -0.22 11.56 -6.15
N PHE A 407 -0.18 11.18 -4.88
CA PHE A 407 -0.79 11.93 -3.79
C PHE A 407 0.20 12.13 -2.65
N CYS A 408 0.50 13.38 -2.30
CA CYS A 408 1.44 13.73 -1.23
C CYS A 408 0.80 14.72 -0.23
N GLU A 409 0.65 14.35 1.04
CA GLU A 409 0.07 15.23 2.08
C GLU A 409 0.92 15.43 3.36
N GLY A 410 2.03 14.70 3.54
CA GLY A 410 2.91 14.88 4.72
C GLY A 410 3.69 16.22 4.74
N SER A 411 4.81 16.28 5.44
CA SER A 411 5.73 17.44 5.41
C SER A 411 7.12 17.09 4.88
N LEU A 412 7.81 18.07 4.27
CA LEU A 412 9.22 18.01 3.90
C LEU A 412 9.94 19.20 4.55
N SER A 413 10.81 18.91 5.52
CA SER A 413 11.61 19.91 6.22
C SER A 413 13.10 19.65 6.01
N ILE A 414 13.83 20.64 5.55
CA ILE A 414 15.26 20.52 5.24
C ILE A 414 16.01 21.67 5.92
N ASN A 415 16.88 21.33 6.86
CA ASN A 415 17.98 22.21 7.25
C ASN A 415 19.24 21.74 6.52
N GLY A 416 19.65 22.49 5.51
CA GLY A 416 20.76 22.16 4.62
C GLY A 416 22.13 22.57 5.14
N GLY A 417 22.23 23.33 6.24
CA GLY A 417 23.49 23.91 6.67
C GLY A 417 24.15 24.69 5.54
N GLY A 418 25.39 24.35 5.18
CA GLY A 418 26.11 24.92 4.03
C GLY A 418 25.90 24.21 2.69
N ALA A 419 25.10 23.14 2.63
CA ALA A 419 24.95 22.31 1.43
C ALA A 419 24.02 22.95 0.38
N THR A 420 24.26 22.59 -0.89
CA THR A 420 23.29 22.80 -1.95
C THR A 420 22.08 21.90 -1.71
N VAL A 421 20.88 22.48 -1.69
CA VAL A 421 19.62 21.75 -1.49
C VAL A 421 18.81 21.75 -2.78
N VAL A 422 18.43 20.56 -3.24
CA VAL A 422 17.48 20.35 -4.32
C VAL A 422 16.25 19.64 -3.75
N ALA A 423 15.07 20.23 -3.88
CA ALA A 423 13.86 19.72 -3.24
C ALA A 423 12.63 19.73 -4.16
N GLY A 424 11.75 18.74 -4.02
CA GLY A 424 10.49 18.72 -4.76
C GLY A 424 9.36 17.96 -4.07
N GLY A 425 8.12 18.37 -4.33
CA GLY A 425 6.95 17.69 -3.72
C GLY A 425 6.76 16.25 -4.20
N VAL A 426 7.18 15.94 -5.41
CA VAL A 426 7.25 14.57 -5.95
C VAL A 426 8.72 14.12 -6.00
N ALA A 427 9.57 14.81 -6.75
CA ALA A 427 10.97 14.41 -6.93
C ALA A 427 11.93 15.58 -6.69
N ALA A 428 13.05 15.37 -5.99
CA ALA A 428 14.08 16.40 -5.96
C ALA A 428 14.79 16.53 -7.31
N ARG A 429 15.29 15.41 -7.85
CA ARG A 429 15.86 15.34 -9.20
C ARG A 429 15.03 14.40 -10.08
N SER A 430 14.68 14.88 -11.27
CA SER A 430 14.01 14.11 -12.31
C SER A 430 14.78 14.22 -13.62
N GLU A 431 15.16 13.09 -14.20
CA GLU A 431 16.05 13.11 -15.36
C GLU A 431 15.77 11.98 -16.34
N ASN A 432 15.77 12.33 -17.63
CA ASN A 432 15.85 11.36 -18.69
C ASN A 432 17.19 11.50 -19.44
N GLU A 433 18.05 10.51 -19.27
CA GLU A 433 19.37 10.43 -19.90
C GLU A 433 19.36 9.61 -21.20
N MET A 434 18.23 9.00 -21.57
CA MET A 434 18.18 8.12 -22.73
C MET A 434 18.46 8.84 -24.05
N ARG A 435 19.28 8.20 -24.88
CA ARG A 435 19.59 8.60 -26.26
C ARG A 435 19.27 7.44 -27.20
N ILE A 436 18.37 7.63 -28.16
CA ILE A 436 17.95 6.58 -29.09
C ILE A 436 18.72 6.74 -30.42
N GLY A 437 19.87 6.07 -30.53
CA GLY A 437 20.71 6.10 -31.75
C GLY A 437 21.08 7.52 -32.22
N ASP A 438 21.28 7.69 -33.52
CA ASP A 438 21.55 8.98 -34.19
C ASP A 438 20.28 9.83 -34.40
N TYR A 439 19.10 9.32 -34.02
CA TYR A 439 17.85 10.07 -34.09
C TYR A 439 17.67 10.87 -32.80
N VAL A 440 17.68 12.20 -32.95
CA VAL A 440 17.42 13.18 -31.88
C VAL A 440 15.90 13.21 -31.56
N GLY A 441 15.32 12.06 -31.23
CA GLY A 441 14.01 11.95 -30.61
C GLY A 441 14.20 11.69 -29.13
N SER A 442 13.84 12.64 -28.27
CA SER A 442 13.78 12.39 -26.83
C SER A 442 12.46 11.70 -26.51
N ILE A 443 12.48 10.46 -26.02
CA ILE A 443 11.36 10.01 -25.17
C ILE A 443 11.31 10.99 -24.01
N ARG A 444 10.13 11.52 -23.70
CA ARG A 444 9.98 12.39 -22.54
C ARG A 444 9.58 11.55 -21.35
N MET A 445 10.14 11.88 -20.20
CA MET A 445 9.70 11.33 -18.93
C MET A 445 8.51 12.16 -18.46
N ASP A 446 7.45 11.51 -18.02
CA ASP A 446 6.22 12.21 -17.61
C ASP A 446 5.97 12.01 -16.12
N ILE A 447 5.69 13.11 -15.42
CA ILE A 447 5.10 13.10 -14.08
C ILE A 447 3.73 13.76 -14.18
N HIS A 448 2.65 12.98 -14.00
CA HIS A 448 1.28 13.45 -14.25
C HIS A 448 0.28 13.04 -13.15
N LYS A 449 -0.88 13.70 -13.13
CA LYS A 449 -1.97 13.46 -12.15
C LYS A 449 -1.51 13.53 -10.70
N CYS A 450 -0.83 14.62 -10.35
CA CYS A 450 -0.22 14.81 -9.04
C CYS A 450 -1.05 15.75 -8.17
N LYS A 451 -1.47 15.28 -7.00
CA LYS A 451 -2.03 16.14 -5.95
C LYS A 451 -1.03 16.24 -4.80
N VAL A 452 -0.27 17.33 -4.77
CA VAL A 452 0.72 17.62 -3.74
C VAL A 452 0.18 18.73 -2.84
N THR A 453 -0.12 18.40 -1.60
CA THR A 453 -0.44 19.36 -0.53
C THR A 453 0.65 19.45 0.53
N LYS A 454 1.71 18.65 0.35
CA LYS A 454 2.85 18.53 1.24
C LYS A 454 3.58 19.85 1.44
N ALA A 455 3.69 20.33 2.68
CA ALA A 455 4.45 21.55 2.97
C ALA A 455 5.95 21.32 2.75
N ILE A 456 6.62 22.23 2.04
CA ILE A 456 8.08 22.19 1.81
C ILE A 456 8.72 23.39 2.51
N SER A 457 9.54 23.11 3.52
CA SER A 457 10.27 24.10 4.32
C SER A 457 11.77 23.88 4.20
N ILE A 458 12.51 24.89 3.75
CA ILE A 458 13.95 24.79 3.51
C ILE A 458 14.68 25.95 4.18
N GLU A 459 15.69 25.63 4.97
CA GLU A 459 16.66 26.55 5.54
C GLU A 459 18.06 26.09 5.12
N SER A 460 18.79 26.91 4.38
CA SER A 460 20.18 26.62 4.00
C SER A 460 20.96 27.91 3.78
N SER A 461 22.25 27.91 4.10
CA SER A 461 23.21 28.94 3.68
C SER A 461 23.89 28.62 2.34
N GLY A 462 23.72 27.41 1.81
CA GLY A 462 24.11 27.03 0.45
C GLY A 462 23.02 27.34 -0.60
N ASP A 463 23.24 26.94 -1.85
CA ASP A 463 22.27 27.15 -2.93
C ASP A 463 20.99 26.34 -2.73
N VAL A 464 19.85 26.90 -3.13
CA VAL A 464 18.53 26.23 -3.01
C VAL A 464 17.81 26.21 -4.36
N ILE A 465 17.47 25.00 -4.81
CA ILE A 465 16.67 24.71 -6.00
C ILE A 465 15.43 23.91 -5.55
N ALA A 466 14.25 24.53 -5.57
CA ALA A 466 13.03 23.87 -5.11
C ALA A 466 11.84 24.09 -6.05
N GLY A 467 11.02 23.07 -6.21
CA GLY A 467 9.77 23.16 -6.97
C GLY A 467 8.62 22.44 -6.29
N GLY A 468 7.39 22.90 -6.50
CA GLY A 468 6.19 22.26 -5.94
C GLY A 468 6.03 20.79 -6.38
N ILE A 469 6.49 20.43 -7.59
CA ILE A 469 6.51 19.06 -8.08
C ILE A 469 7.94 18.52 -8.16
N ALA A 470 8.83 19.22 -8.87
CA ALA A 470 10.21 18.79 -9.06
C ALA A 470 11.20 19.92 -8.74
N GLY A 471 12.29 19.62 -8.04
CA GLY A 471 13.37 20.59 -7.79
C GLY A 471 14.13 20.89 -9.07
N TYR A 472 14.71 19.86 -9.67
CA TYR A 472 15.47 19.94 -10.90
C TYR A 472 14.99 18.90 -11.92
N ALA A 473 14.74 19.33 -13.15
CA ALA A 473 14.23 18.49 -14.22
C ALA A 473 15.07 18.58 -15.52
N ILE A 474 15.41 17.43 -16.11
CA ILE A 474 16.02 17.31 -17.43
C ILE A 474 15.16 16.38 -18.29
N LYS A 475 14.66 16.88 -19.42
CA LYS A 475 13.83 16.11 -20.38
C LYS A 475 12.64 15.40 -19.70
N THR A 476 12.04 16.09 -18.73
CA THR A 476 10.83 15.66 -18.02
C THR A 476 9.71 16.65 -18.31
N ASP A 477 8.55 16.15 -18.73
CA ASP A 477 7.32 16.91 -18.85
C ASP A 477 6.46 16.77 -17.58
N LEU A 478 5.80 17.87 -17.23
CA LEU A 478 4.78 17.91 -16.19
C LEU A 478 3.45 18.24 -16.83
N ASP A 479 2.41 17.48 -16.48
CA ASP A 479 1.04 17.87 -16.80
C ASP A 479 0.49 18.80 -15.71
N GLU A 480 0.71 20.10 -15.88
CA GLU A 480 0.32 21.14 -14.92
C GLU A 480 -1.21 21.31 -14.80
N ASN A 481 -2.00 20.83 -15.77
CA ASN A 481 -3.46 20.99 -15.75
C ASN A 481 -4.15 20.16 -14.67
N GLU A 482 -3.50 19.08 -14.21
CA GLU A 482 -3.99 18.22 -13.12
C GLU A 482 -3.11 18.31 -11.86
N ALA A 483 -2.07 19.15 -11.87
CA ALA A 483 -1.17 19.35 -10.74
C ALA A 483 -1.73 20.37 -9.75
N LYS A 484 -1.85 19.99 -8.48
CA LYS A 484 -1.98 20.96 -7.38
C LYS A 484 -0.67 20.97 -6.61
N SER A 485 -0.09 22.15 -6.47
CA SER A 485 1.20 22.35 -5.81
C SER A 485 1.05 23.14 -4.51
N PRO A 486 1.86 22.81 -3.48
CA PRO A 486 1.88 23.51 -2.21
C PRO A 486 2.66 24.84 -2.34
N ALA A 487 2.44 25.74 -1.38
CA ALA A 487 3.36 26.86 -1.20
C ALA A 487 4.74 26.34 -0.76
N VAL A 488 5.78 26.72 -1.49
CA VAL A 488 7.17 26.46 -1.12
C VAL A 488 7.67 27.65 -0.31
N THR A 489 8.02 27.42 0.96
CA THR A 489 8.58 28.46 1.83
C THR A 489 10.03 28.15 2.14
N GLY A 490 10.94 29.04 1.71
CA GLY A 490 12.36 28.97 2.07
C GLY A 490 12.83 30.31 2.63
N SER A 491 13.58 30.29 3.73
CA SER A 491 14.26 31.47 4.28
C SER A 491 15.77 31.37 4.09
N ARG A 492 16.42 32.50 3.80
CA ARG A 492 17.78 32.62 3.28
C ARG A 492 18.62 33.64 4.04
N GLU A 493 19.93 33.39 4.12
CA GLU A 493 20.99 34.40 4.18
C GLU A 493 21.93 34.24 2.95
N GLY A 494 21.90 35.13 1.94
CA GLY A 494 23.07 35.35 1.06
C GLY A 494 23.10 34.95 -0.44
N ARG A 495 22.66 33.77 -0.96
CA ARG A 495 22.94 33.32 -2.39
C ARG A 495 21.79 32.74 -3.26
N GLN A 496 22.03 32.49 -4.57
CA GLN A 496 21.03 32.22 -5.63
C GLN A 496 19.90 31.25 -5.21
N THR A 497 18.66 31.58 -5.59
CA THR A 497 17.47 30.84 -5.16
C THR A 497 16.52 30.65 -6.35
N HIS A 498 16.22 29.39 -6.67
CA HIS A 498 15.25 29.01 -7.69
C HIS A 498 14.06 28.31 -7.02
N ILE A 499 12.95 29.02 -6.84
CA ILE A 499 11.72 28.48 -6.24
C ILE A 499 10.58 28.68 -7.24
N SER A 500 9.81 27.62 -7.49
CA SER A 500 8.56 27.70 -8.26
C SER A 500 7.49 26.78 -7.70
N ASP A 501 6.23 27.05 -8.06
CA ASP A 501 5.11 26.17 -7.73
C ASP A 501 5.12 24.87 -8.59
N GLY A 502 5.95 24.78 -9.63
CA GLY A 502 6.05 23.62 -10.54
C GLY A 502 7.43 22.97 -10.51
N ILE A 503 8.27 23.31 -11.49
CA ILE A 503 9.68 22.90 -11.59
C ILE A 503 10.60 24.04 -11.11
N GLY A 504 11.47 23.78 -10.14
CA GLY A 504 12.40 24.79 -9.62
C GLY A 504 13.41 25.25 -10.68
N MET A 505 14.05 24.31 -11.37
CA MET A 505 14.97 24.60 -12.48
C MET A 505 14.90 23.52 -13.57
N THR A 506 14.99 23.96 -14.83
CA THR A 506 15.08 23.08 -16.00
C THR A 506 16.49 23.11 -16.59
N GLY A 507 17.06 21.92 -16.87
CA GLY A 507 18.32 21.82 -17.61
C GLY A 507 18.10 22.04 -19.11
N ALA A 508 18.95 22.83 -19.77
CA ALA A 508 18.95 22.94 -21.22
C ALA A 508 19.39 21.62 -21.88
N ALA A 509 18.73 21.29 -22.99
CA ALA A 509 18.78 20.00 -23.70
C ALA A 509 20.14 19.63 -24.30
#